data_AF-A0A2E7LJV8-F1
#
_entry.id   AF-A0A2E7LJV8-F1
#
_cell.length_a   1.000
_cell.length_b   1.000
_cell.length_c   1.000
_cell.angle_alpha   90.00
_cell.angle_beta   90.00
_cell.angle_gamma   90.00
#
_symmetry.space_group_name_H-M   'P 1'
#
loop_
_entity.id
_entity.type
_entity.pdbx_description
1 polymer ?
#
loop_
_entity_poly.entity_id
_entity_poly.type
_entity_poly.pdbx_seq_one_letter_code
_entity_poly.pdbx_strand_id
1 'polypeptide(L)' 'MAWPPEQRRDIYPNLDDMRRQYANVASTIAEFEPVMLLATTETVDDARRHCSGKVEVIER' A
#
# COMPACT_ATOMS: atom_id res chain seq x y z
N MET A 1 4.73 6.90 1.13
CA MET A 1 5.13 5.50 0.88
C MET A 1 4.72 5.08 -0.54
N ALA A 2 5.26 3.99 -1.08
CA ALA A 2 4.87 3.45 -2.39
C ALA A 2 4.32 2.03 -2.23
N TRP A 3 3.17 1.74 -2.84
CA TRP A 3 2.54 0.43 -2.86
C TRP A 3 3.30 -0.51 -3.79
N PRO A 4 3.56 -1.78 -3.39
CA PRO A 4 4.23 -2.75 -4.25
C PRO A 4 3.41 -3.04 -5.53
N PRO A 5 3.92 -2.72 -6.73
CA PRO A 5 3.19 -2.94 -7.98
C PRO A 5 3.26 -4.42 -8.39
N GLU A 6 2.31 -4.88 -9.20
CA GLU A 6 2.20 -6.30 -9.59
C GLU A 6 3.41 -6.80 -10.37
N GLN A 7 4.03 -5.90 -11.15
CA GLN A 7 5.21 -6.15 -11.97
C GLN A 7 6.46 -6.55 -11.17
N ARG A 8 6.42 -6.44 -9.83
CA ARG A 8 7.54 -6.75 -8.93
C ARG A 8 7.44 -8.13 -8.24
N ARG A 9 6.51 -8.99 -8.69
CA ARG A 9 6.33 -10.35 -8.14
C ARG A 9 7.56 -11.25 -8.33
N ASP A 10 8.41 -10.93 -9.32
CA ASP A 10 9.70 -11.58 -9.55
C ASP A 10 10.70 -11.37 -8.40
N ILE A 11 10.66 -10.20 -7.76
CA ILE A 11 11.52 -9.81 -6.63
C ILE A 11 10.82 -10.08 -5.28
N TYR A 12 9.48 -10.09 -5.28
CA TYR A 12 8.64 -10.34 -4.11
C TYR A 12 7.78 -11.58 -4.32
N PRO A 13 8.31 -12.80 -4.06
CA PRO A 13 7.57 -14.05 -4.30
C PRO A 13 6.30 -14.18 -3.45
N ASN A 14 6.21 -13.47 -2.31
CA ASN A 14 5.05 -13.38 -1.43
C ASN A 14 4.42 -11.97 -1.44
N LEU A 15 4.31 -11.36 -2.62
CA LEU A 15 3.82 -9.98 -2.82
C LEU A 15 2.53 -9.67 -2.05
N ASP A 16 1.59 -10.62 -2.00
CA ASP A 16 0.29 -10.42 -1.35
C ASP A 16 0.43 -10.29 0.18
N ASP A 17 1.28 -11.10 0.82
CA ASP A 17 1.57 -10.98 2.25
C ASP A 17 2.37 -9.71 2.54
N MET A 18 3.31 -9.37 1.65
CA MET A 18 4.08 -8.13 1.76
C MET A 18 3.17 -6.90 1.72
N ARG A 19 2.21 -6.86 0.78
CA ARG A 19 1.21 -5.78 0.68
C ARG A 19 0.41 -5.61 1.95
N ARG A 20 -0.03 -6.70 2.58
CA ARG A 20 -0.71 -6.66 3.88
C ARG A 20 0.18 -6.05 4.96
N GLN A 21 1.45 -6.44 5.04
CA GLN A 21 2.39 -5.87 6.00
C GLN A 21 2.66 -4.39 5.72
N TYR A 22 2.79 -4.01 4.45
CA TYR A 22 2.94 -2.63 4.02
C TYR A 22 1.76 -1.76 4.45
N ALA A 23 0.54 -2.26 4.24
CA ALA A 23 -0.68 -1.59 4.67
C ALA A 23 -0.75 -1.45 6.20
N ASN A 24 -0.36 -2.48 6.95
CA ASN A 24 -0.31 -2.42 8.41
C ASN A 24 0.67 -1.35 8.91
N VAL A 25 1.86 -1.26 8.30
CA VAL A 25 2.86 -0.23 8.65
C VAL A 25 2.32 1.16 8.31
N ALA A 26 1.81 1.37 7.09
CA ALA A 26 1.23 2.66 6.69
C ALA A 26 0.08 3.07 7.63
N SER A 27 -0.80 2.13 7.95
CA SER A 27 -1.95 2.38 8.83
C SER A 27 -1.54 2.69 10.26
N THR A 28 -0.47 2.06 10.76
CA THR A 28 0.08 2.33 12.09
C THR A 28 0.72 3.71 12.15
N ILE A 29 1.49 4.10 11.13
CA ILE A 29 2.08 5.43 11.04
C ILE A 29 0.97 6.50 10.96
N ALA A 30 -0.12 6.22 10.24
CA ALA A 30 -1.27 7.11 10.08
C ALA A 30 -2.00 7.45 11.40
N GLU A 31 -1.72 6.73 12.50
CA GLU A 31 -2.20 7.09 13.84
C GLU A 31 -1.45 8.28 14.45
N PHE A 32 -0.25 8.59 13.95
CA PHE A 32 0.63 9.61 14.51
C PHE A 32 0.87 10.78 13.56
N GLU A 33 0.90 10.53 12.24
CA GLU A 33 1.14 11.55 11.22
C GLU A 33 0.39 11.24 9.91
N PRO A 34 0.11 12.24 9.06
CA PRO A 34 -0.50 11.99 7.75
C PRO A 34 0.38 11.12 6.85
N VAL A 35 -0.19 10.06 6.28
CA VAL A 35 0.51 9.16 5.36
C VAL A 35 -0.13 9.21 3.98
N MET A 36 0.67 9.56 2.97
CA MET A 36 0.34 9.36 1.57
C MET A 36 0.96 8.07 1.05
N LEU A 37 0.16 7.24 0.39
CA LEU A 37 0.58 6.01 -0.27
C LEU A 37 0.35 6.14 -1.78
N LEU A 38 1.42 6.08 -2.56
CA LEU A 38 1.37 6.09 -4.02
C LEU A 38 1.12 4.67 -4.54
N ALA A 39 0.10 4.46 -5.35
CA ALA A 39 -0.20 3.18 -5.98
C ALA A 39 -0.44 3.37 -7.49
N THR A 40 -0.15 2.33 -8.28
CA THR A 40 -0.42 2.36 -9.73
C THR A 40 -1.92 2.26 -9.99
N THR A 41 -2.40 2.70 -11.15
CA THR A 41 -3.79 2.52 -11.60
C THR A 41 -4.32 1.10 -11.41
N GLU A 42 -3.48 0.10 -11.66
CA GLU A 42 -3.85 -1.32 -11.55
C GLU A 42 -4.01 -1.80 -10.09
N THR A 43 -3.35 -1.13 -9.14
CA THR A 43 -3.23 -1.58 -7.74
C THR A 43 -3.82 -0.59 -6.73
N VAL A 44 -4.36 0.55 -7.18
CA VAL A 44 -4.89 1.59 -6.30
C VAL A 44 -6.09 1.09 -5.47
N ASP A 45 -6.98 0.32 -6.08
CA ASP A 45 -8.14 -0.23 -5.37
C ASP A 45 -7.75 -1.33 -4.39
N ASP A 46 -6.71 -2.09 -4.70
CA ASP A 46 -6.12 -3.08 -3.80
C ASP A 46 -5.50 -2.39 -2.57
N ALA A 47 -4.70 -1.34 -2.79
CA ALA A 47 -4.14 -0.53 -1.71
C ALA A 47 -5.23 0.09 -0.82
N ARG A 48 -6.29 0.65 -1.41
CA ARG A 48 -7.43 1.23 -0.66
C ARG A 48 -8.17 0.21 0.19
N ARG A 49 -8.27 -1.05 -0.24
CA ARG A 49 -8.92 -2.12 0.53
C ARG A 49 -8.09 -2.56 1.73
N HIS A 50 -6.77 -2.51 1.62
CA HIS A 50 -5.87 -2.99 2.66
C HIS A 50 -5.49 -1.92 3.69
N CYS A 51 -5.39 -0.65 3.29
CA CYS A 51 -5.05 0.43 4.20
C CYS A 51 -6.24 0.89 5.06
N SER A 52 -5.93 1.42 6.25
CA SER A 52 -6.93 2.11 7.06
C SER A 52 -7.41 3.39 6.37
N GLY A 53 -8.62 3.85 6.71
CA GLY A 53 -9.19 5.08 6.15
C GLY A 53 -8.44 6.38 6.50
N LYS A 54 -7.37 6.31 7.33
CA LYS A 54 -6.49 7.43 7.65
C LYS A 54 -5.31 7.56 6.68
N VAL A 55 -5.07 6.55 5.85
CA VAL A 55 -4.03 6.59 4.81
C VAL A 55 -4.64 7.17 3.54
N GLU A 56 -4.02 8.22 3.01
CA GLU A 56 -4.41 8.79 1.73
C GLU A 56 -3.75 7.98 0.59
N VAL A 57 -4.56 7.28 -0.21
CA VAL A 57 -4.06 6.51 -1.36
C VAL A 57 -4.22 7.32 -2.65
N ILE A 58 -3.08 7.66 -3.26
CA ILE A 58 -2.97 8.47 -4.47
C ILE A 58 -2.61 7.56 -5.65
N GLU A 59 -3.39 7.67 -6.72
CA GLU A 59 -3.13 7.00 -7.99
C GLU A 59 -2.01 7.72 -8.77
N ARG A 60 -1.07 6.95 -9.34
CA ARG A 60 0.05 7.48 -10.13
C ARG A 60 0.46 6.58 -11.29
#